data_AF-Q07I59-F1
#
_entry.id   AF-Q07I59-F1
#
_cell.length_a   1.000
_cell.length_b   1.000
_cell.length_c   1.000
_cell.angle_alpha   90.00
_cell.angle_beta   90.00
_cell.angle_gamma   90.00
#
_symmetry.space_group_name_H-M   'P 1'
#
loop_
_entity.id
_entity.type
_entity.pdbx_description
1 polymer ?
#
loop_
_entity_poly.entity_id
_entity_poly.type
_entity_poly.pdbx_seq_one_letter_code
_entity_poly.pdbx_strand_id
1 'polypeptide(L)' 'MANKVDTQIDEIVASCDGNLVGALQALLLVNERLEQEIAQLRAAAAGARPISVEVPLRGLRLSSGTRCAAPAP' A
#
# COMPACT_ATOMS: atom_id res chain seq x y z
N MET A 1 -1.57 -4.16 26.12
CA MET A 1 -2.22 -4.94 25.05
C MET A 1 -1.26 -5.01 23.88
N ALA A 2 -0.73 -6.19 23.54
CA ALA A 2 -0.02 -6.36 22.28
C ALA A 2 -1.03 -6.19 21.14
N ASN A 3 -0.65 -5.47 20.09
CA ASN A 3 -1.49 -5.30 18.91
C ASN A 3 -1.61 -6.66 18.21
N LYS A 4 -2.76 -6.97 17.60
CA LYS A 4 -2.97 -8.20 16.81
C LYS A 4 -1.86 -8.41 15.79
N VAL A 5 -1.35 -7.30 15.24
CA VAL A 5 -0.22 -7.30 14.29
C VAL A 5 1.07 -7.80 14.94
N ASP A 6 1.38 -7.35 16.16
CA ASP A 6 2.60 -7.76 16.86
C ASP A 6 2.59 -9.28 17.12
N THR A 7 1.43 -9.83 17.53
CA THR A 7 1.28 -11.28 17.76
C THR A 7 1.47 -12.09 16.48
N GLN A 8 0.97 -11.59 15.35
CA GLN A 8 1.17 -12.26 14.06
C GLN A 8 2.63 -12.17 13.59
N ILE A 9 3.30 -11.05 13.85
CA ILE A 9 4.73 -10.92 13.57
C ILE A 9 5.53 -11.92 14.41
N ASP A 10 5.22 -12.05 15.70
CA ASP A 10 5.89 -13.00 16.60
C ASP A 10 5.70 -14.46 16.14
N GLU A 11 4.49 -14.85 15.69
CA GLU A 11 4.24 -16.18 15.10
C GLU A 11 5.04 -16.41 13.83
N ILE A 12 5.11 -15.41 12.94
CA ILE A 12 5.91 -15.50 11.72
C ILE A 12 7.38 -15.69 12.09
N VAL A 13 7.91 -14.87 13.00
CA VAL A 13 9.31 -14.96 13.47
C VAL A 13 9.59 -16.33 14.10
N ALA A 14 8.67 -16.85 14.92
CA ALA A 14 8.79 -18.18 15.54
C ALA A 14 8.79 -19.32 14.50
N SER A 15 8.04 -19.17 13.41
CA SER A 15 7.96 -20.17 12.31
C SER A 15 9.13 -20.11 11.32
N CYS A 16 10.01 -19.10 11.40
CA CYS A 16 11.06 -18.88 10.40
C CYS A 16 12.26 -19.83 10.52
N ASP A 17 12.29 -20.77 11.47
CA ASP A 17 13.36 -21.79 11.64
C ASP A 17 14.79 -21.23 11.51
N GLY A 18 15.02 -20.00 11.99
CA GLY A 18 16.30 -19.30 11.93
C GLY A 18 16.63 -18.57 10.61
N ASN A 19 15.80 -18.68 9.56
CA ASN A 19 15.98 -17.97 8.29
C ASN A 19 15.08 -16.73 8.16
N LEU A 20 15.17 -15.82 9.14
CA LEU A 20 14.39 -14.58 9.15
C LEU A 20 14.68 -13.70 7.91
N VAL A 21 15.93 -13.70 7.43
CA VAL A 21 16.35 -12.93 6.24
C VAL A 21 15.62 -13.45 4.99
N GLY A 22 15.54 -14.77 4.80
CA GLY A 22 14.80 -15.37 3.69
C GLY A 22 13.30 -15.11 3.77
N ALA A 23 12.71 -15.17 4.96
CA ALA A 23 11.30 -14.84 5.17
C ALA A 23 11.01 -13.35 4.85
N LEU A 24 11.87 -12.44 5.27
CA LEU A 24 11.75 -11.02 4.94
C LEU A 24 11.90 -10.76 3.44
N GLN A 25 12.84 -11.42 2.76
CA GLN A 25 12.98 -11.32 1.30
C GLN A 25 11.74 -11.82 0.57
N ALA A 26 11.16 -12.95 1.01
CA ALA A 26 9.92 -13.46 0.45
C ALA A 26 8.75 -12.48 0.64
N LEU A 27 8.61 -11.89 1.83
CA LEU A 27 7.59 -10.87 2.11
C LEU A 27 7.77 -9.61 1.25
N LEU A 28 9.00 -9.16 1.06
CA LEU A 28 9.31 -8.02 0.19
C LEU A 28 8.94 -8.29 -1.28
N LEU A 29 9.28 -9.46 -1.81
CA LEU A 29 8.91 -9.86 -3.17
C LEU A 29 7.39 -9.92 -3.36
N VAL A 30 6.67 -10.46 -2.38
CA VAL A 30 5.20 -10.47 -2.39
C VAL A 30 4.66 -9.04 -2.33
N ASN A 31 5.25 -8.16 -1.53
CA ASN A 31 4.83 -6.77 -1.44
C ASN A 31 5.02 -6.03 -2.78
N GLU A 32 6.18 -6.15 -3.42
CA GLU A 32 6.45 -5.56 -4.73
C GLU A 32 5.44 -6.04 -5.79
N ARG A 33 5.13 -7.33 -5.78
CA ARG A 33 4.13 -7.90 -6.69
C ARG A 33 2.73 -7.33 -6.44
N LEU A 34 2.32 -7.22 -5.18
CA LEU A 34 1.02 -6.65 -4.79
C LEU A 34 0.93 -5.17 -5.17
N GLU A 35 1.99 -4.40 -4.97
CA GLU A 35 2.04 -3.00 -5.38
C GLU A 35 1.87 -2.83 -6.89
N GLN A 36 2.47 -3.73 -7.71
CA GLN A 36 2.24 -3.76 -9.15
C GLN A 36 0.79 -4.10 -9.52
N GLU A 37 0.19 -5.09 -8.86
CA GLU A 37 -1.23 -5.45 -9.10
C GLU A 37 -2.16 -4.29 -8.74
N ILE A 38 -1.92 -3.62 -7.61
CA ILE A 38 -2.67 -2.43 -7.19
C ILE A 38 -2.50 -1.30 -8.23
N ALA A 39 -1.29 -1.06 -8.73
CA ALA A 39 -1.05 -0.05 -9.75
C ALA A 39 -1.82 -0.34 -11.04
N GLN A 40 -1.83 -1.61 -11.48
CA GLN A 40 -2.60 -2.05 -12.65
C GLN A 40 -4.11 -1.87 -12.44
N LEU A 41 -4.63 -2.29 -11.29
CA LEU A 41 -6.05 -2.12 -10.94
C LEU A 41 -6.44 -0.65 -10.86
N ARG A 42 -5.60 0.21 -10.27
CA ARG A 42 -5.82 1.65 -10.22
C ARG A 42 -5.80 2.29 -11.61
N ALA A 43 -4.89 1.87 -12.49
CA ALA A 43 -4.84 2.36 -13.87
C ALA A 43 -6.09 1.94 -14.66
N ALA A 44 -6.54 0.69 -14.49
CA ALA A 44 -7.79 0.19 -15.08
C ALA A 44 -9.02 0.95 -14.53
N ALA A 45 -9.06 1.20 -13.21
CA ALA A 45 -10.12 1.95 -12.57
C ALA A 45 -10.14 3.44 -13.00
N ALA A 46 -8.99 4.05 -13.27
CA ALA A 46 -8.90 5.43 -13.77
C ALA A 46 -9.47 5.60 -15.18
N GLY A 47 -9.51 4.53 -15.99
CA GLY A 47 -10.22 4.49 -17.27
C GLY A 47 -11.74 4.27 -17.15
N ALA A 48 -12.22 3.84 -15.98
CA ALA A 48 -13.64 3.71 -15.66
C ALA A 48 -14.15 4.99 -14.99
N ARG A 49 -15.42 5.39 -15.22
CA ARG A 49 -16.02 6.55 -14.52
C ARG A 49 -15.95 6.30 -13.01
N PRO A 50 -15.47 7.25 -12.20
CA PRO A 50 -15.32 7.03 -10.77
C PRO A 50 -16.69 6.89 -10.11
N ILE A 51 -16.94 5.73 -9.51
CA ILE A 51 -17.94 5.58 -8.45
C ILE A 51 -17.26 6.02 -7.16
N SER A 52 -17.69 7.15 -6.60
CA SER A 52 -17.16 7.66 -5.33
C SER A 52 -17.50 6.70 -4.21
N VAL A 53 -16.56 5.81 -3.88
CA VAL A 53 -16.59 5.04 -2.65
C VAL A 53 -15.80 5.81 -1.61
N GLU A 54 -16.49 6.44 -0.67
CA GLU A 54 -15.87 7.13 0.45
C GLU A 54 -15.21 6.10 1.38
N VAL A 55 -13.88 5.99 1.31
CA VAL A 55 -13.09 5.27 2.30
C VAL A 55 -12.78 6.25 3.42
N PRO A 56 -13.16 5.98 4.69
CA PRO A 56 -12.84 6.85 5.80
C PRO A 56 -11.36 6.70 6.15
N LEU A 57 -10.47 7.35 5.38
CA LEU A 57 -9.09 7.54 5.76
C LEU A 57 -9.06 8.55 6.92
N ARG A 58 -9.20 8.06 8.15
CA ARG A 58 -8.84 8.84 9.35
C ARG A 58 -7.35 9.18 9.26
N GLY A 59 -7.02 10.40 8.82
CA GLY A 59 -5.82 11.09 9.29
C GLY A 59 -4.74 11.51 8.28
N LEU A 60 -4.94 11.45 6.96
CA LEU A 60 -3.95 12.00 6.01
C LEU A 60 -4.53 13.16 5.21
N ARG A 61 -4.27 14.38 5.70
CA ARG A 61 -4.62 15.64 5.03
C ARG A 61 -3.56 15.92 3.96
N LEU A 62 -3.74 15.40 2.75
CA LEU A 62 -2.95 15.81 1.59
C LEU A 62 -3.46 17.19 1.13
N SER A 63 -2.69 18.25 1.42
CA SER A 63 -2.96 19.58 0.88
C SER A 63 -2.72 19.56 -0.63
N SER A 64 -3.79 19.46 -1.40
CA SER A 64 -3.76 19.69 -2.85
C SER A 64 -3.29 21.11 -3.13
N GLY A 65 -2.05 21.24 -3.59
CA GLY A 65 -1.48 22.46 -4.15
C GLY A 65 -1.32 22.33 -5.66
N THR A 66 -2.41 22.16 -6.39
CA THR A 66 -2.40 22.34 -7.86
C THR A 66 -2.14 23.81 -8.16
N ARG A 67 -0.93 24.14 -8.61
CA ARG A 67 -0.71 25.31 -9.49
C ARG A 67 -0.17 24.82 -10.81
N CYS A 68 -1.07 24.34 -11.67
CA CYS A 68 -0.87 24.43 -13.11
C CYS A 68 -1.35 25.81 -13.54
N ALA A 69 -0.42 26.73 -13.81
CA ALA A 69 -0.72 27.98 -14.48
C ALA A 69 0.50 28.45 -15.29
N ALA A 70 0.49 28.17 -16.61
CA ALA A 70 1.08 28.90 -17.74
C ALA A 70 1.03 27.95 -18.97
N PRO A 71 0.66 28.41 -20.18
CA PRO A 71 1.28 29.57 -20.83
C PRO A 71 0.28 30.60 -21.39
N ALA A 72 0.72 31.85 -21.50
CA ALA A 72 0.03 32.92 -22.24
C ALA A 72 0.81 33.20 -23.55
N PRO A 73 0.15 33.72 -24.60
CA PRO A 73 0.61 33.71 -25.99
C PRO A 73 1.78 34.67 -26.29
#